data_AF-A0A3B8W214-F1
#
_entry.id   AF-A0A3B8W214-F1
#
_cell.length_a   1.000
_cell.length_b   1.000
_cell.length_c   1.000
_cell.angle_alpha   90.00
_cell.angle_beta   90.00
_cell.angle_gamma   90.00
#
_symmetry.space_group_name_H-M   'P 1'
#
loop_
_entity.id
_entity.type
_entity.pdbx_description
1 polymer ?
#
loop_
_entity_poly.entity_id
_entity_poly.type
_entity_poly.pdbx_seq_one_letter_code
_entity_poly.pdbx_strand_id
1 'polypeptide(L)'
;IAYYFGQMLQDSLQVPVGLILNAVGGSNTESWIDRKSLEHNHQLVDILKDWTKNDMIQQWCRERGAKNIKQSEYKEQRHPYQPCYLYEAGIEPLQKYPVRGVLWYQGESNAHNTEIHEALFTQLINSWRTNWDQNLPFYFVQLSSLNRPSWPRFRDSQRKLAQTIPNVYMAVSSDKGDSLDVHPTHKQPIGQRLALQALKNSYGRNQLTAFGPDPSRIEYKDK
;
A
#
# COMPACT_ATOMS: atom_id res chain seq x y z
N ILE A 1 -10.53 6.17 -6.96
CA ILE A 1 -10.42 6.15 -5.48
C ILE A 1 -10.08 7.53 -4.97
N ALA A 2 -8.89 8.08 -5.27
CA ALA A 2 -8.46 9.39 -4.80
C ALA A 2 -9.48 10.52 -5.10
N TYR A 3 -10.06 10.56 -6.30
CA TYR A 3 -11.13 11.51 -6.64
C TYR A 3 -12.31 11.47 -5.66
N TYR A 4 -12.94 10.31 -5.47
CA TYR A 4 -14.09 10.16 -4.56
C TYR A 4 -13.73 10.40 -3.09
N PHE A 5 -12.49 10.07 -2.70
CA PHE A 5 -11.98 10.40 -1.37
C PHE A 5 -11.90 11.92 -1.16
N GLY A 6 -11.27 12.63 -2.11
CA GLY A 6 -11.11 14.08 -2.05
C GLY A 6 -12.44 14.82 -2.13
N GLN A 7 -13.34 14.39 -3.03
CA GLN A 7 -14.69 14.94 -3.15
C GLN A 7 -15.44 14.85 -1.81
N MET A 8 -15.51 13.66 -1.21
CA MET A 8 -16.22 13.48 0.05
C MET A 8 -15.59 14.26 1.22
N LEU A 9 -14.26 14.35 1.28
CA LEU A 9 -13.58 15.18 2.27
C LEU A 9 -13.89 16.66 2.07
N GLN A 10 -13.81 17.16 0.85
CA GLN A 10 -14.10 18.56 0.53
C GLN A 10 -15.55 18.89 0.91
N ASP A 11 -16.51 18.06 0.50
CA ASP A 11 -17.92 18.22 0.83
C ASP A 11 -18.17 18.22 2.34
N SER A 12 -17.44 17.39 3.10
CA SER A 12 -17.64 17.25 4.56
C SER A 12 -16.91 18.31 5.40
N LEU A 13 -15.80 18.84 4.88
CA LEU A 13 -14.95 19.79 5.60
C LEU A 13 -15.18 21.24 5.16
N GLN A 14 -15.78 21.45 3.98
CA GLN A 14 -16.02 22.78 3.40
C GLN A 14 -14.74 23.61 3.24
N VAL A 15 -13.62 22.94 2.93
CA VAL A 15 -12.32 23.54 2.64
C VAL A 15 -11.69 22.88 1.41
N PRO A 16 -10.76 23.55 0.71
CA PRO A 16 -9.99 22.93 -0.37
C PRO A 16 -9.24 21.68 0.11
N VAL A 17 -9.30 20.61 -0.66
CA VAL A 17 -8.57 19.35 -0.40
C VAL A 17 -7.59 19.10 -1.55
N GLY A 18 -6.29 19.14 -1.25
CA GLY A 18 -5.23 18.78 -2.19
C GLY A 18 -5.00 17.27 -2.24
N LEU A 19 -4.77 16.73 -3.43
CA LEU A 19 -4.39 15.33 -3.65
C LEU A 19 -3.09 15.28 -4.46
N ILE A 20 -2.07 14.59 -3.94
CA ILE A 20 -0.84 14.28 -4.67
C ILE A 20 -0.95 12.83 -5.14
N LEU A 21 -1.03 12.63 -6.46
CA LEU A 21 -1.11 11.30 -7.06
C LEU A 21 0.28 10.82 -7.47
N ASN A 22 0.84 9.90 -6.70
CA ASN A 22 2.03 9.15 -7.09
C ASN A 22 1.72 7.65 -7.02
N ALA A 23 1.34 7.08 -8.16
CA ALA A 23 0.96 5.67 -8.28
C ALA A 23 1.56 5.08 -9.56
N VAL A 24 2.27 3.96 -9.43
CA VAL A 24 2.94 3.29 -10.55
C VAL A 24 2.41 1.87 -10.69
N GLY A 25 1.82 1.56 -11.85
CA GLY A 25 1.23 0.26 -12.12
C GLY A 25 2.22 -0.88 -11.98
N GLY A 26 1.82 -1.93 -11.25
CA GLY A 26 2.63 -3.13 -11.04
C GLY A 26 3.78 -2.99 -10.03
N SER A 27 4.02 -1.81 -9.46
CA SER A 27 5.09 -1.64 -8.47
C SER A 27 4.88 -2.51 -7.23
N ASN A 28 5.98 -3.02 -6.70
CA ASN A 28 6.13 -3.81 -5.49
C ASN A 28 6.41 -2.90 -4.27
N THR A 29 6.06 -3.32 -3.04
CA THR A 29 6.16 -2.49 -1.82
C THR A 29 7.58 -1.97 -1.59
N GLU A 30 8.60 -2.80 -1.80
CA GLU A 30 10.02 -2.49 -1.60
C GLU A 30 10.56 -1.37 -2.48
N SER A 31 9.93 -1.07 -3.62
CA SER A 31 10.31 0.08 -4.45
C SER A 31 9.97 1.42 -3.80
N TRP A 32 9.07 1.43 -2.82
CA TRP A 32 8.53 2.61 -2.13
C TRP A 32 9.10 2.82 -0.72
N ILE A 33 10.10 2.05 -0.31
CA ILE A 33 10.75 2.15 1.00
C ILE A 33 12.10 2.83 0.84
N ASP A 34 12.48 3.71 1.76
CA ASP A 34 13.80 4.32 1.74
C ASP A 34 14.92 3.26 1.89
N ARG A 35 16.07 3.56 1.30
CA ARG A 35 17.22 2.64 1.29
C ARG A 35 17.75 2.33 2.68
N LYS A 36 17.89 3.35 3.54
CA LYS A 36 18.44 3.19 4.89
C LYS A 36 17.58 2.22 5.71
N SER A 37 16.26 2.33 5.60
CA SER A 37 15.28 1.43 6.22
C SER A 37 15.49 -0.04 5.83
N LEU A 38 15.70 -0.32 4.54
CA LEU A 38 15.93 -1.68 4.08
C LEU A 38 17.31 -2.21 4.47
N GLU A 39 18.35 -1.37 4.40
CA GLU A 39 19.74 -1.74 4.76
C GLU A 39 19.88 -2.12 6.24
N HIS A 40 19.08 -1.54 7.12
CA HIS A 40 19.13 -1.77 8.57
C HIS A 40 18.08 -2.77 9.07
N ASN A 41 17.34 -3.43 8.17
CA ASN A 41 16.38 -4.44 8.53
C ASN A 41 16.90 -5.84 8.14
N HIS A 42 17.28 -6.64 9.13
CA HIS A 42 17.86 -7.97 8.93
C HIS A 42 16.93 -8.96 8.19
N GLN A 43 15.61 -8.76 8.22
CA GLN A 43 14.67 -9.60 7.48
C GLN A 43 14.53 -9.18 6.01
N LEU A 44 14.90 -7.95 5.67
CA LEU A 44 14.64 -7.34 4.36
C LEU A 44 15.89 -6.95 3.59
N VAL A 45 17.05 -6.84 4.23
CA VAL A 45 18.29 -6.34 3.62
C VAL A 45 18.70 -7.11 2.37
N ASP A 46 18.43 -8.42 2.33
CA ASP A 46 18.74 -9.26 1.18
C ASP A 46 17.91 -8.90 -0.05
N ILE A 47 16.76 -8.23 0.08
CA ILE A 47 15.93 -7.78 -1.06
C ILE A 47 16.67 -6.81 -1.98
N LEU A 48 17.71 -6.13 -1.46
CA LEU A 48 18.54 -5.19 -2.20
C LEU A 48 19.51 -5.89 -3.17
N LYS A 49 19.80 -7.18 -2.95
CA LYS A 49 20.75 -7.95 -3.75
C LYS A 49 20.07 -8.56 -4.97
N ASP A 50 20.69 -8.40 -6.14
CA ASP A 50 20.30 -9.03 -7.41
C ASP A 50 18.78 -9.06 -7.65
N TRP A 51 18.11 -7.91 -7.48
CA TRP A 51 16.65 -7.81 -7.41
C TRP A 51 15.90 -8.48 -8.58
N THR A 52 16.47 -8.55 -9.78
CA THR A 52 15.90 -9.25 -10.95
C THR A 52 15.93 -10.79 -10.83
N LYS A 53 16.61 -11.34 -9.82
CA LYS A 53 16.77 -12.78 -9.55
C LYS A 53 16.37 -13.17 -8.11
N ASN A 54 16.07 -12.19 -7.26
CA ASN A 54 15.78 -12.37 -5.84
C ASN A 54 14.34 -12.85 -5.58
N ASP A 55 14.13 -13.98 -4.91
CA ASP A 55 12.81 -14.62 -4.69
C ASP A 55 11.93 -13.98 -3.62
N MET A 56 12.46 -13.02 -2.87
CA MET A 56 11.65 -12.10 -2.07
C MET A 56 10.79 -11.17 -2.95
N ILE A 57 11.20 -10.97 -4.22
CA ILE A 57 10.52 -10.10 -5.18
C ILE A 57 9.66 -10.96 -6.11
N GLN A 58 8.43 -10.52 -6.33
CA GLN A 58 7.47 -11.24 -7.16
C GLN A 58 8.02 -11.53 -8.55
N GLN A 59 7.90 -12.78 -8.98
CA GLN A 59 8.39 -13.26 -10.28
C GLN A 59 8.02 -12.33 -11.44
N TRP A 60 6.77 -11.90 -11.50
CA TRP A 60 6.30 -10.97 -12.54
C TRP A 60 7.08 -9.64 -12.55
N CYS A 61 7.37 -9.05 -11.39
CA CYS A 61 8.16 -7.82 -11.29
C CYS A 61 9.58 -8.03 -11.81
N ARG A 62 10.19 -9.17 -11.47
CA ARG A 62 11.54 -9.52 -11.90
C ARG A 62 11.63 -9.70 -13.42
N GLU A 63 10.73 -10.51 -13.98
CA GLU A 63 10.69 -10.79 -15.41
C GLU A 63 10.38 -9.54 -16.22
N ARG A 64 9.39 -8.74 -15.77
CA ARG A 64 9.05 -7.47 -16.41
C ARG A 64 10.19 -6.47 -16.33
N GLY A 65 10.83 -6.36 -15.17
CA GLY A 65 12.01 -5.53 -14.96
C GLY A 65 13.17 -5.91 -15.89
N ALA A 66 13.55 -7.19 -15.89
CA ALA A 66 14.62 -7.71 -16.75
C ALA A 66 14.34 -7.49 -18.24
N LYS A 67 13.09 -7.74 -18.68
CA LYS A 67 12.67 -7.48 -20.08
C LYS A 67 12.80 -6.00 -20.44
N ASN A 68 12.30 -5.11 -19.59
CA ASN A 68 12.31 -3.66 -19.84
C ASN A 68 13.75 -3.11 -19.85
N ILE A 69 14.61 -3.56 -18.93
CA ILE A 69 16.03 -3.17 -18.91
C ILE A 69 16.75 -3.64 -20.18
N LYS A 70 16.50 -4.89 -20.61
CA LYS A 70 17.08 -5.41 -21.86
C LYS A 70 16.70 -4.56 -23.07
N GLN A 71 15.45 -4.10 -23.13
CA GLN A 71 14.90 -3.28 -24.21
C GLN A 71 15.28 -1.79 -24.12
N SER A 72 15.83 -1.34 -22.99
CA SER A 72 16.22 0.07 -22.80
C SER A 72 17.39 0.49 -23.68
N GLU A 73 17.33 1.71 -24.21
CA GLU A 73 18.49 2.40 -24.81
C GLU A 73 19.52 2.79 -23.73
N TYR A 74 19.07 3.17 -22.54
CA TYR A 74 19.91 3.53 -21.39
C TYR A 74 20.08 2.34 -20.46
N LYS A 75 21.24 1.69 -20.50
CA LYS A 75 21.50 0.45 -19.73
C LYS A 75 21.60 0.65 -18.22
N GLU A 76 22.03 1.83 -17.79
CA GLU A 76 22.18 2.19 -16.38
C GLU A 76 20.89 2.73 -15.74
N GLN A 77 19.79 2.80 -16.50
CA GLN A 77 18.53 3.31 -15.93
C GLN A 77 17.99 2.34 -14.88
N ARG A 78 17.50 2.91 -13.78
CA ARG A 78 16.83 2.16 -12.73
C ARG A 78 15.37 1.90 -13.11
N HIS A 79 14.85 0.76 -12.70
CA HIS A 79 13.47 0.35 -13.02
C HIS A 79 12.53 0.71 -11.86
N PRO A 80 11.27 1.12 -12.13
CA PRO A 80 10.21 1.30 -11.13
C PRO A 80 9.97 0.15 -10.14
N TYR A 81 10.47 -1.06 -10.43
CA TYR A 81 10.30 -2.23 -9.57
C TYR A 81 11.56 -2.59 -8.81
N GLN A 82 12.65 -1.84 -9.04
CA GLN A 82 13.86 -1.97 -8.26
C GLN A 82 13.59 -1.41 -6.86
N PRO A 83 14.07 -2.09 -5.80
CA PRO A 83 13.98 -1.59 -4.43
C PRO A 83 14.46 -0.13 -4.31
N CYS A 84 13.76 0.62 -3.47
CA CYS A 84 13.95 2.04 -3.14
C CYS A 84 13.72 3.06 -4.26
N TYR A 85 13.64 2.65 -5.52
CA TYR A 85 13.69 3.62 -6.63
C TYR A 85 12.50 4.59 -6.65
N LEU A 86 11.27 4.10 -6.43
CA LEU A 86 10.09 4.96 -6.42
C LEU A 86 10.02 5.84 -5.18
N TYR A 87 10.60 5.39 -4.06
CA TYR A 87 10.80 6.25 -2.90
C TYR A 87 11.72 7.42 -3.24
N GLU A 88 12.94 7.12 -3.70
CA GLU A 88 13.99 8.13 -3.97
C GLU A 88 13.54 9.10 -5.07
N ALA A 89 12.88 8.60 -6.12
CA ALA A 89 12.45 9.43 -7.24
C ALA A 89 11.13 10.18 -6.98
N GLY A 90 10.22 9.61 -6.17
CA GLY A 90 8.82 10.03 -6.13
C GLY A 90 8.26 10.38 -4.76
N ILE A 91 8.89 9.97 -3.66
CA ILE A 91 8.41 10.19 -2.29
C ILE A 91 9.32 11.15 -1.53
N GLU A 92 10.63 10.91 -1.57
CA GLU A 92 11.62 11.75 -0.90
C GLU A 92 11.50 13.24 -1.29
N PRO A 93 11.32 13.62 -2.57
CA PRO A 93 11.13 15.03 -2.94
C PRO A 93 9.84 15.66 -2.38
N LEU A 94 8.82 14.84 -2.09
CA LEU A 94 7.52 15.30 -1.58
C LEU A 94 7.55 15.64 -0.08
N GLN A 95 8.63 15.30 0.62
CA GLN A 95 8.85 15.58 2.04
C GLN A 95 8.67 17.08 2.39
N LYS A 96 8.91 17.97 1.43
CA LYS A 96 8.79 19.42 1.55
C LYS A 96 7.34 19.92 1.59
N TYR A 97 6.37 19.09 1.20
CA TYR A 97 4.97 19.45 1.24
C TYR A 97 4.34 18.98 2.55
N PRO A 98 3.56 19.84 3.23
CA PRO A 98 2.76 19.40 4.37
C PRO A 98 1.69 18.41 3.87
N VAL A 99 1.71 17.19 4.39
CA VAL A 99 0.70 16.17 4.10
C VAL A 99 -0.06 15.82 5.37
N ARG A 100 -1.37 15.57 5.24
CA ARG A 100 -2.23 15.21 6.38
C ARG A 100 -2.33 13.70 6.61
N GLY A 101 -1.94 12.90 5.63
CA GLY A 101 -2.03 11.45 5.64
C GLY A 101 -1.72 10.84 4.29
N VAL A 102 -1.69 9.51 4.25
CA VAL A 102 -1.34 8.71 3.06
C VAL A 102 -2.52 7.84 2.66
N LEU A 103 -2.84 7.82 1.37
CA LEU A 103 -3.69 6.78 0.78
C LEU A 103 -2.79 5.72 0.14
N TRP A 104 -2.96 4.46 0.51
CA TRP A 104 -2.14 3.36 -0.01
C TRP A 104 -3.00 2.25 -0.61
N TYR A 105 -2.80 1.91 -1.87
CA TYR A 105 -3.45 0.75 -2.47
C TYR A 105 -2.46 -0.01 -3.34
N GLN A 106 -1.88 -1.03 -2.73
CA GLN A 106 -0.92 -1.91 -3.34
C GLN A 106 -0.93 -3.24 -2.57
N GLY A 107 -0.53 -4.31 -3.24
CA GLY A 107 -0.20 -5.59 -2.63
C GLY A 107 -0.14 -6.73 -3.65
N GLU A 108 -0.71 -6.52 -4.84
CA GLU A 108 -0.80 -7.49 -5.93
C GLU A 108 0.58 -8.00 -6.37
N SER A 109 1.59 -7.14 -6.31
CA SER A 109 2.99 -7.45 -6.62
C SER A 109 3.79 -8.00 -5.43
N ASN A 110 3.12 -8.32 -4.32
CA ASN A 110 3.74 -8.94 -3.14
C ASN A 110 2.91 -10.12 -2.59
N ALA A 111 1.71 -10.36 -3.12
CA ALA A 111 0.76 -11.35 -2.62
C ALA A 111 1.23 -12.82 -2.70
N HIS A 112 2.37 -13.09 -3.33
CA HIS A 112 3.02 -14.40 -3.35
C HIS A 112 3.74 -14.72 -2.03
N ASN A 113 4.19 -13.71 -1.27
CA ASN A 113 4.94 -13.87 -0.03
C ASN A 113 4.38 -12.96 1.08
N THR A 114 3.45 -13.51 1.87
CA THR A 114 2.72 -12.75 2.89
C THR A 114 3.62 -12.27 4.03
N GLU A 115 4.55 -13.11 4.48
CA GLU A 115 5.43 -12.82 5.63
C GLU A 115 6.41 -11.68 5.29
N ILE A 116 7.02 -11.73 4.09
CA ILE A 116 7.87 -10.63 3.62
C ILE A 116 7.05 -9.35 3.42
N HIS A 117 5.81 -9.43 2.91
CA HIS A 117 4.96 -8.26 2.78
C HIS A 117 4.59 -7.62 4.12
N GLU A 118 4.33 -8.40 5.17
CA GLU A 118 4.06 -7.88 6.52
C GLU A 118 5.24 -7.04 7.04
N ALA A 119 6.48 -7.54 6.87
CA ALA A 119 7.69 -6.82 7.20
C ALA A 119 7.87 -5.56 6.32
N LEU A 120 7.68 -5.68 5.00
CA LEU A 120 7.80 -4.57 4.06
C LEU A 120 6.78 -3.46 4.33
N PHE A 121 5.52 -3.78 4.59
CA PHE A 121 4.48 -2.79 4.85
C PHE A 121 4.74 -2.03 6.15
N THR A 122 5.19 -2.73 7.19
CA THR A 122 5.63 -2.11 8.45
C THR A 122 6.81 -1.16 8.20
N GLN A 123 7.81 -1.60 7.43
CA GLN A 123 8.98 -0.80 7.10
C GLN A 123 8.62 0.41 6.22
N LEU A 124 7.69 0.28 5.27
CA LEU A 124 7.15 1.36 4.44
C LEU A 124 6.56 2.47 5.30
N ILE A 125 5.67 2.11 6.24
CA ILE A 125 5.03 3.07 7.13
C ILE A 125 6.08 3.80 7.97
N ASN A 126 7.03 3.06 8.56
CA ASN A 126 8.09 3.66 9.37
C ASN A 126 8.98 4.59 8.53
N SER A 127 9.39 4.15 7.35
CA SER A 127 10.17 4.92 6.39
C SER A 127 9.51 6.27 6.08
N TRP A 128 8.22 6.27 5.74
CA TRP A 128 7.51 7.49 5.40
C TRP A 128 7.25 8.36 6.64
N ARG A 129 6.94 7.77 7.80
CA ARG A 129 6.81 8.54 9.04
C ARG A 129 8.12 9.26 9.42
N THR A 130 9.26 8.60 9.22
CA THR A 130 10.58 9.21 9.38
C THR A 130 10.83 10.31 8.35
N ASN A 131 10.48 10.09 7.08
CA ASN A 131 10.64 11.10 6.03
C ASN A 131 9.96 12.44 6.40
N TRP A 132 8.70 12.38 6.84
CA TRP A 132 7.93 13.57 7.23
C TRP A 132 8.11 14.01 8.69
N ASP A 133 8.91 13.28 9.48
CA ASP A 133 9.03 13.44 10.94
C ASP A 133 7.68 13.56 11.65
N GLN A 134 6.73 12.70 11.24
CA GLN A 134 5.35 12.75 11.69
C GLN A 134 4.77 11.35 11.81
N ASN A 135 3.93 11.14 12.84
CA ASN A 135 3.11 9.95 12.93
C ASN A 135 1.93 10.01 11.93
N LEU A 136 2.24 10.00 10.64
CA LEU A 136 1.25 10.13 9.57
C LEU A 136 0.22 8.98 9.62
N PRO A 137 -1.08 9.30 9.46
CA PRO A 137 -2.11 8.30 9.31
C PRO A 137 -2.01 7.65 7.92
N PHE A 138 -2.04 6.32 7.89
CA PHE A 138 -2.13 5.54 6.66
C PHE A 138 -3.54 4.99 6.50
N TYR A 139 -4.20 5.33 5.39
CA TYR A 139 -5.48 4.78 4.99
C TYR A 139 -5.24 3.90 3.77
N PHE A 140 -5.27 2.58 3.96
CA PHE A 140 -4.93 1.65 2.90
C PHE A 140 -6.09 0.76 2.50
N VAL A 141 -6.01 0.17 1.32
CA VAL A 141 -7.08 -0.65 0.74
C VAL A 141 -6.67 -2.12 0.79
N GLN A 142 -7.56 -2.96 1.33
CA GLN A 142 -7.43 -4.41 1.24
C GLN A 142 -7.37 -4.85 -0.23
N LEU A 143 -6.60 -5.86 -0.59
CA LEU A 143 -6.64 -6.42 -1.94
C LEU A 143 -8.06 -6.83 -2.33
N SER A 144 -8.33 -6.76 -3.64
CA SER A 144 -9.64 -7.04 -4.22
C SER A 144 -9.97 -8.55 -4.18
N SER A 145 -10.93 -9.03 -4.97
CA SER A 145 -11.44 -10.40 -4.91
C SER A 145 -10.97 -11.33 -6.04
N LEU A 146 -9.85 -11.01 -6.71
CA LEU A 146 -9.27 -11.88 -7.74
C LEU A 146 -9.06 -13.29 -7.18
N ASN A 147 -9.49 -14.30 -7.94
CA ASN A 147 -9.46 -15.69 -7.51
C ASN A 147 -8.03 -16.27 -7.60
N ARG A 148 -7.19 -15.92 -6.61
CA ARG A 148 -5.83 -16.44 -6.45
C ARG A 148 -5.69 -17.14 -5.10
N PRO A 149 -5.09 -18.34 -5.04
CA PRO A 149 -4.95 -19.11 -3.79
C PRO A 149 -4.29 -18.35 -2.63
N SER A 150 -3.34 -17.45 -2.91
CA SER A 150 -2.64 -16.69 -1.86
C SER A 150 -3.41 -15.50 -1.31
N TRP A 151 -4.40 -14.98 -2.05
CA TRP A 151 -5.07 -13.72 -1.73
C TRP A 151 -5.92 -13.75 -0.46
N PRO A 152 -6.63 -14.84 -0.10
CA PRO A 152 -7.32 -14.93 1.19
C PRO A 152 -6.37 -14.73 2.39
N ARG A 153 -5.22 -15.42 2.42
CA ARG A 153 -4.22 -15.27 3.50
C ARG A 153 -3.63 -13.87 3.50
N PHE A 154 -3.35 -13.30 2.34
CA PHE A 154 -2.83 -11.95 2.22
C PHE A 154 -3.83 -10.86 2.69
N ARG A 155 -5.12 -11.02 2.39
CA ARG A 155 -6.16 -10.10 2.89
C ARG A 155 -6.32 -10.17 4.42
N ASP A 156 -6.10 -11.34 5.01
CA ASP A 156 -6.08 -11.51 6.46
C ASP A 156 -4.84 -10.88 7.10
N SER A 157 -3.66 -10.95 6.46
CA SER A 157 -2.48 -10.23 6.96
C SER A 157 -2.68 -8.72 6.90
N GLN A 158 -3.26 -8.19 5.82
CA GLN A 158 -3.64 -6.78 5.73
C GLN A 158 -4.58 -6.38 6.88
N ARG A 159 -5.61 -7.19 7.17
CA ARG A 159 -6.49 -6.95 8.32
C ARG A 159 -5.72 -6.89 9.64
N LYS A 160 -4.83 -7.86 9.89
CA LYS A 160 -4.00 -7.91 11.11
C LYS A 160 -3.07 -6.70 11.23
N LEU A 161 -2.40 -6.30 10.14
CA LEU A 161 -1.52 -5.13 10.11
C LEU A 161 -2.27 -3.83 10.51
N ALA A 162 -3.52 -3.68 10.07
CA ALA A 162 -4.36 -2.54 10.45
C ALA A 162 -4.73 -2.52 11.94
N GLN A 163 -4.73 -3.68 12.60
CA GLN A 163 -5.02 -3.81 14.03
C GLN A 163 -3.77 -3.63 14.90
N THR A 164 -2.58 -3.95 14.36
CA THR A 164 -1.33 -3.95 15.13
C THR A 164 -0.53 -2.66 14.97
N ILE A 165 -0.61 -1.99 13.83
CA ILE A 165 0.14 -0.75 13.58
C ILE A 165 -0.74 0.45 13.96
N PRO A 166 -0.32 1.31 14.91
CA PRO A 166 -1.12 2.46 15.32
C PRO A 166 -1.27 3.46 14.17
N ASN A 167 -2.41 4.14 14.12
CA ASN A 167 -2.73 5.16 13.12
C ASN A 167 -2.67 4.62 11.67
N VAL A 168 -3.11 3.38 11.48
CA VAL A 168 -3.24 2.70 10.19
C VAL A 168 -4.65 2.12 10.10
N TYR A 169 -5.34 2.38 8.99
CA TYR A 169 -6.74 2.03 8.81
C TYR A 169 -6.95 1.38 7.45
N MET A 170 -7.72 0.28 7.42
CA MET A 170 -7.96 -0.48 6.20
C MET A 170 -9.39 -0.28 5.70
N ALA A 171 -9.55 0.10 4.43
CA ALA A 171 -10.80 -0.01 3.71
C ALA A 171 -10.91 -1.39 3.06
N VAL A 172 -11.97 -2.13 3.40
CA VAL A 172 -12.34 -3.37 2.69
C VAL A 172 -12.71 -3.03 1.24
N SER A 173 -12.24 -3.83 0.29
CA SER A 173 -12.57 -3.67 -1.14
C SER A 173 -13.14 -4.93 -1.80
N SER A 174 -13.01 -6.09 -1.14
CA SER A 174 -13.30 -7.38 -1.78
C SER A 174 -14.78 -7.60 -2.14
N ASP A 175 -15.70 -6.90 -1.50
CA ASP A 175 -17.14 -6.91 -1.85
C ASP A 175 -17.46 -6.14 -3.14
N LYS A 176 -16.50 -5.35 -3.64
CA LYS A 176 -16.56 -4.60 -4.90
C LYS A 176 -15.51 -5.06 -5.91
N GLY A 177 -14.90 -6.21 -5.65
CA GLY A 177 -13.88 -6.78 -6.51
C GLY A 177 -14.44 -7.63 -7.65
N ASP A 178 -13.52 -8.07 -8.51
CA ASP A 178 -13.78 -9.01 -9.60
C ASP A 178 -12.91 -10.26 -9.39
N SER A 179 -13.49 -11.45 -9.60
CA SER A 179 -12.77 -12.71 -9.43
C SER A 179 -11.82 -13.02 -10.59
N LEU A 180 -12.02 -12.38 -11.74
CA LEU A 180 -11.28 -12.58 -12.98
C LEU A 180 -10.40 -11.38 -13.35
N ASP A 181 -10.68 -10.19 -12.83
CA ASP A 181 -9.89 -8.99 -13.07
C ASP A 181 -9.20 -8.48 -11.79
N VAL A 182 -7.91 -8.20 -11.92
CA VAL A 182 -7.11 -7.57 -10.86
C VAL A 182 -7.46 -6.09 -10.68
N HIS A 183 -8.11 -5.45 -11.66
CA HIS A 183 -8.45 -4.03 -11.66
C HIS A 183 -9.96 -3.78 -11.43
N PRO A 184 -10.44 -3.75 -10.18
CA PRO A 184 -11.87 -3.59 -9.92
C PRO A 184 -12.42 -2.26 -10.45
N THR A 185 -13.53 -2.30 -11.18
CA THR A 185 -14.15 -1.11 -11.80
C THR A 185 -14.89 -0.22 -10.80
N HIS A 186 -15.47 -0.81 -9.75
CA HIS A 186 -16.25 -0.12 -8.72
C HIS A 186 -15.37 0.59 -7.67
N LYS A 187 -14.74 1.69 -8.07
CA LYS A 187 -13.78 2.44 -7.23
C LYS A 187 -14.41 3.48 -6.29
N GLN A 188 -15.67 3.84 -6.49
CA GLN A 188 -16.36 4.86 -5.69
C GLN A 188 -16.56 4.45 -4.23
N PRO A 189 -17.13 3.27 -3.91
CA PRO A 189 -17.33 2.86 -2.52
C PRO A 189 -16.03 2.80 -1.72
N ILE A 190 -14.94 2.38 -2.36
CA ILE A 190 -13.61 2.30 -1.72
C ILE A 190 -13.10 3.70 -1.34
N GLY A 191 -13.21 4.68 -2.24
CA GLY A 191 -12.83 6.07 -1.94
C GLY A 191 -13.64 6.67 -0.79
N GLN A 192 -14.95 6.44 -0.78
CA GLN A 192 -15.84 6.91 0.29
C GLN A 192 -15.53 6.24 1.64
N ARG A 193 -15.21 4.94 1.67
CA ARG A 193 -14.79 4.24 2.89
C ARG A 193 -13.53 4.86 3.49
N LEU A 194 -12.50 5.10 2.66
CA LEU A 194 -11.28 5.77 3.11
C LEU A 194 -11.58 7.19 3.64
N ALA A 195 -12.50 7.92 2.99
CA ALA A 195 -12.86 9.28 3.42
C ALA A 195 -13.55 9.28 4.78
N LEU A 196 -14.48 8.34 5.03
CA LEU A 196 -15.11 8.17 6.35
C LEU A 196 -14.07 7.88 7.44
N GLN A 197 -13.10 7.01 7.15
CA GLN A 197 -12.00 6.71 8.07
C GLN A 197 -11.15 7.96 8.34
N ALA A 198 -10.81 8.74 7.31
CA ALA A 198 -10.06 9.97 7.47
C ALA A 198 -10.82 11.03 8.27
N LEU A 199 -12.11 11.24 7.98
CA LEU A 199 -12.97 12.19 8.70
C LEU A 199 -13.02 11.86 10.20
N LYS A 200 -13.18 10.58 10.54
CA LYS A 200 -13.23 10.14 11.93
C LYS A 200 -11.87 10.29 12.63
N ASN A 201 -10.80 9.77 12.03
CA ASN A 201 -9.52 9.59 12.74
C ASN A 201 -8.53 10.77 12.56
N SER A 202 -8.69 11.61 11.54
CA SER A 202 -7.80 12.76 11.28
C SER A 202 -8.47 14.13 11.39
N TYR A 203 -9.80 14.19 11.34
CA TYR A 203 -10.57 15.44 11.35
C TYR A 203 -11.63 15.52 12.47
N GLY A 204 -11.58 14.61 13.46
CA GLY A 204 -12.39 14.70 14.68
C GLY A 204 -13.89 14.47 14.50
N ARG A 205 -14.33 13.88 13.37
CA ARG A 205 -15.73 13.53 13.13
C ARG A 205 -16.09 12.21 13.82
N ASN A 206 -15.99 12.18 15.15
CA ASN A 206 -16.04 10.97 15.96
C ASN A 206 -17.36 10.19 15.87
N GLN A 207 -18.46 10.87 15.55
CA GLN A 207 -19.81 10.29 15.43
C GLN A 207 -20.01 9.45 14.16
N LEU A 208 -19.06 9.44 13.22
CA LEU A 208 -19.19 8.68 11.97
C LEU A 208 -18.98 7.18 12.18
N THR A 209 -19.84 6.39 11.53
CA THR A 209 -19.61 4.96 11.29
C THR A 209 -18.64 4.82 10.12
N ALA A 210 -17.35 4.64 10.43
CA ALA A 210 -16.28 4.66 9.43
C ALA A 210 -15.65 3.28 9.14
N PHE A 211 -15.98 2.27 9.93
CA PHE A 211 -15.37 0.95 9.86
C PHE A 211 -16.42 -0.11 9.48
N GLY A 212 -15.97 -1.13 8.76
CA GLY A 212 -16.76 -2.34 8.53
C GLY A 212 -16.74 -3.25 9.76
N PRO A 213 -17.52 -4.35 9.73
CA PRO A 213 -17.46 -5.36 10.78
C PRO A 213 -16.07 -5.99 10.85
N ASP A 214 -15.64 -6.30 12.08
CA ASP A 214 -14.39 -7.00 12.37
C ASP A 214 -14.74 -8.30 13.13
N PRO A 215 -14.16 -9.46 12.78
CA PRO A 215 -14.36 -10.69 13.55
C PRO A 215 -14.01 -10.49 15.04
N SER A 216 -14.99 -10.71 15.91
CA SER A 216 -14.82 -10.67 17.37
C SER A 216 -14.24 -11.96 17.96
N ARG A 217 -14.41 -13.10 17.26
CA ARG A 217 -13.92 -14.42 17.66
C ARG A 217 -13.61 -15.25 16.42
N ILE A 218 -12.49 -15.98 16.45
CA ILE A 218 -12.09 -16.95 15.43
C ILE A 218 -11.91 -18.30 16.12
N GLU A 219 -12.57 -19.32 15.58
CA GLU A 219 -12.41 -20.71 16.03
C GLU A 219 -11.82 -21.54 14.90
N TYR A 220 -10.62 -22.09 15.14
CA TYR A 220 -10.04 -23.08 14.25
C TYR A 220 -10.57 -24.43 14.67
N LYS A 221 -11.31 -25.09 13.78
CA LYS A 221 -11.64 -26.51 13.94
C LYS A 221 -10.50 -27.30 13.34
N ASP A 222 -9.88 -28.15 14.13
CA ASP A 222 -8.93 -29.14 13.62
C ASP A 222 -9.61 -29.94 12.51
N LYS A 223 -8.92 -30.08 11.37
CA LYS A 223 -9.35 -30.92 10.25
C LYS A 223 -8.67 -32.28 10.33
#